data_AF-A0A5J4TBN1-F1
#
_entry.id   AF-A0A5J4TBN1-F1
#
_cell.length_a   1.000
_cell.length_b   1.000
_cell.length_c   1.000
_cell.angle_alpha   90.00
_cell.angle_beta   90.00
_cell.angle_gamma   90.00
#
_symmetry.space_group_name_H-M   'P 1'
#
loop_
_entity.id
_entity.type
_entity.pdbx_description
1 polymer ?
#
loop_
_entity_poly.entity_id
_entity_poly.type
_entity_poly.pdbx_seq_one_letter_code
_entity_poly.pdbx_strand_id
1 'polypeptide(L)'
;MFNIGQSHLLITNSNFSAISSVNINGSIISEKDLGSLASINLSNIRFSKCVGTTEDKQGRGSVIYIGGKYLNTKMQLNDLLFSECKIDNSENVMYISTDSLKQSFPNAVNFPFVNDTNSRMKYAGFDYILQEIPLYQLWKKYESDSVYVGPIHSDLGNVGRNELFCGQINYPCLTLDYSYDHLKTNGIRNINIIETTQINFPIIVQASLTVQKDESTKDTRAQIMIINKFSPIPISLFTVQQGFLTLNDIEFTSFADFRNNILIHYTSSDNLTFNNFAFKGVGYLLDAELDTKNKVLINDSIFYG
;
A
#
# COMPACT_ATOMS: atom_id res chain seq x y z
N MET A 1 -28.14 11.39 -22.16
CA MET A 1 -27.10 10.35 -22.32
C MET A 1 -26.34 10.69 -23.59
N PHE A 2 -25.06 11.03 -23.47
CA PHE A 2 -24.21 11.32 -24.62
C PHE A 2 -23.62 9.99 -25.09
N ASN A 3 -23.77 9.59 -26.36
CA ASN A 3 -23.07 8.44 -26.92
C ASN A 3 -21.80 8.96 -27.62
N ILE A 4 -20.63 8.60 -27.11
CA ILE A 4 -19.36 9.20 -27.48
C ILE A 4 -18.44 8.06 -27.93
N GLY A 5 -18.40 7.76 -29.24
CA GLY A 5 -17.59 6.71 -29.83
C GLY A 5 -16.06 6.90 -29.68
N GLN A 6 -15.28 6.88 -30.76
CA GLN A 6 -13.82 7.14 -30.74
C GLN A 6 -13.45 8.61 -30.40
N SER A 7 -14.30 9.31 -29.64
CA SER A 7 -14.32 10.77 -29.55
C SER A 7 -13.85 11.27 -28.19
N HIS A 8 -13.34 12.50 -28.22
CA HIS A 8 -12.91 13.28 -27.07
C HIS A 8 -14.13 13.97 -26.42
N LEU A 9 -14.44 13.62 -25.18
CA LEU A 9 -15.44 14.31 -24.36
C LEU A 9 -14.78 15.48 -23.63
N LEU A 10 -15.20 16.71 -23.96
CA LEU A 10 -14.81 17.92 -23.23
C LEU A 10 -16.06 18.54 -22.61
N ILE A 11 -16.10 18.65 -21.29
CA ILE A 11 -17.14 19.41 -20.58
C ILE A 11 -16.45 20.38 -19.63
N THR A 12 -16.78 21.65 -19.76
CA THR A 12 -16.21 22.70 -18.91
C THR A 12 -17.29 23.66 -18.42
N ASN A 13 -17.07 24.29 -17.27
CA ASN A 13 -17.88 25.40 -16.75
C ASN A 13 -19.40 25.10 -16.73
N SER A 14 -19.75 23.90 -16.26
CA SER A 14 -21.11 23.35 -16.39
C SER A 14 -21.73 22.98 -15.04
N ASN A 15 -23.07 22.94 -15.00
CA ASN A 15 -23.83 22.49 -13.84
C ASN A 15 -24.87 21.45 -14.24
N PHE A 16 -24.77 20.27 -13.63
CA PHE A 16 -25.71 19.15 -13.79
C PHE A 16 -26.45 18.97 -12.46
N SER A 17 -27.78 19.10 -12.50
CA SER A 17 -28.61 19.04 -11.31
C SER A 17 -29.81 18.12 -11.51
N ALA A 18 -30.14 17.33 -10.49
CA ALA A 18 -31.35 16.51 -10.43
C ALA A 18 -31.50 15.51 -11.60
N ILE A 19 -30.39 14.95 -12.08
CA ILE A 19 -30.39 13.94 -13.14
C ILE A 19 -30.54 12.56 -12.52
N SER A 20 -31.54 11.80 -12.97
CA SER A 20 -31.78 10.42 -12.54
C SER A 20 -31.45 9.41 -13.64
N SER A 21 -30.76 8.33 -13.31
CA SER A 21 -30.61 7.13 -14.16
C SER A 21 -31.26 5.91 -13.50
N VAL A 22 -31.83 5.03 -14.32
CA VAL A 22 -32.46 3.77 -13.87
C VAL A 22 -31.74 2.60 -14.52
N ASN A 23 -31.39 1.61 -13.71
CA ASN A 23 -30.70 0.37 -14.08
C ASN A 23 -29.35 0.58 -14.80
N ILE A 24 -28.66 1.69 -14.49
CA ILE A 24 -27.43 2.11 -15.17
C ILE A 24 -26.48 2.77 -14.16
N ASN A 25 -25.22 2.33 -14.16
CA ASN A 25 -24.11 3.02 -13.50
C ASN A 25 -23.70 4.26 -14.31
N GLY A 26 -23.39 5.38 -13.64
CA GLY A 26 -22.97 6.61 -14.29
C GLY A 26 -24.12 7.39 -14.94
N SER A 27 -24.80 8.26 -14.18
CA SER A 27 -25.93 9.04 -14.67
C SER A 27 -25.55 10.09 -15.73
N ILE A 28 -24.29 10.53 -15.74
CA ILE A 28 -23.75 11.50 -16.70
C ILE A 28 -22.77 10.83 -17.66
N ILE A 29 -21.81 10.09 -17.11
CA ILE A 29 -20.79 9.37 -17.87
C ILE A 29 -20.86 7.92 -17.46
N SER A 30 -21.16 7.06 -18.43
CA SER A 30 -21.22 5.61 -18.28
C SER A 30 -20.28 4.95 -19.28
N GLU A 31 -19.59 3.87 -18.89
CA GLU A 31 -18.67 3.12 -19.74
C GLU A 31 -19.27 2.74 -21.09
N LYS A 32 -20.56 2.37 -21.10
CA LYS A 32 -21.30 1.93 -22.29
C LYS A 32 -21.36 2.99 -23.39
N ASP A 33 -21.15 4.23 -23.00
CA ASP A 33 -21.22 5.40 -23.86
C ASP A 33 -19.81 5.82 -24.35
N LEU A 34 -18.75 5.08 -23.98
CA LEU A 34 -17.36 5.38 -24.29
C LEU A 34 -16.76 4.34 -25.27
N GLY A 35 -16.11 4.81 -26.33
CA GLY A 35 -15.25 3.97 -27.17
C GLY A 35 -13.91 3.62 -26.52
N SER A 36 -13.22 2.60 -27.03
CA SER A 36 -11.92 2.10 -26.52
C SER A 36 -10.77 3.11 -26.55
N LEU A 37 -10.90 4.18 -27.35
CA LEU A 37 -9.95 5.28 -27.47
C LEU A 37 -10.53 6.61 -26.98
N ALA A 38 -11.64 6.57 -26.24
CA ALA A 38 -12.24 7.78 -25.71
C ALA A 38 -11.25 8.52 -24.80
N SER A 39 -11.32 9.85 -24.81
CA SER A 39 -10.61 10.70 -23.85
C SER A 39 -11.63 11.61 -23.19
N ILE A 40 -11.46 11.85 -21.89
CA ILE A 40 -12.42 12.60 -21.08
C ILE A 40 -11.68 13.75 -20.41
N ASN A 41 -12.14 14.96 -20.65
CA ASN A 41 -11.67 16.16 -19.98
C ASN A 41 -12.86 16.89 -19.35
N LEU A 42 -12.90 16.90 -18.02
CA LEU A 42 -13.92 17.56 -17.22
C LEU A 42 -13.24 18.63 -16.38
N SER A 43 -13.70 19.87 -16.48
CA SER A 43 -13.16 20.96 -15.66
C SER A 43 -14.23 21.95 -15.16
N ASN A 44 -14.13 22.36 -13.89
CA ASN A 44 -15.04 23.32 -13.28
C ASN A 44 -16.51 22.92 -13.48
N ILE A 45 -16.88 21.75 -12.96
CA ILE A 45 -18.23 21.19 -13.09
C ILE A 45 -18.84 20.95 -11.72
N ARG A 46 -20.10 21.34 -11.56
CA ARG A 46 -20.92 20.97 -10.40
C ARG A 46 -21.92 19.87 -10.77
N PHE A 47 -21.92 18.80 -10.01
CA PHE A 47 -22.94 17.75 -10.01
C PHE A 47 -23.73 17.84 -8.71
N SER A 48 -25.05 17.96 -8.81
CA SER A 48 -25.91 18.08 -7.63
C SER A 48 -27.16 17.20 -7.76
N LYS A 49 -27.48 16.45 -6.71
CA LYS A 49 -28.69 15.60 -6.65
C LYS A 49 -28.81 14.63 -7.84
N CYS A 50 -27.68 14.18 -8.39
CA CYS A 50 -27.67 13.16 -9.43
C CYS A 50 -27.85 11.79 -8.78
N VAL A 51 -28.88 11.05 -9.18
CA VAL A 51 -29.26 9.78 -8.55
C VAL A 51 -29.28 8.65 -9.57
N GLY A 52 -28.63 7.53 -9.28
CA GLY A 52 -28.72 6.31 -10.08
C GLY A 52 -29.37 5.17 -9.31
N THR A 53 -29.94 4.19 -10.01
CA THR A 53 -30.27 2.87 -9.44
C THR A 53 -29.73 1.75 -10.31
N THR A 54 -29.42 0.60 -9.72
CA THR A 54 -29.17 -0.67 -10.43
C THR A 54 -30.16 -1.75 -9.99
N GLU A 55 -30.32 -2.78 -10.82
CA GLU A 55 -31.28 -3.87 -10.55
C GLU A 55 -30.95 -4.65 -9.28
N ASP A 56 -29.66 -4.82 -8.99
CA ASP A 56 -29.12 -5.56 -7.85
C ASP A 56 -28.82 -4.71 -6.61
N LYS A 57 -29.00 -3.39 -6.73
CA LYS A 57 -28.62 -2.40 -5.70
C LYS A 57 -27.15 -2.43 -5.30
N GLN A 58 -26.26 -2.82 -6.22
CA GLN A 58 -24.81 -2.78 -6.03
C GLN A 58 -24.13 -1.77 -6.96
N GLY A 59 -24.86 -0.75 -7.39
CA GLY A 59 -24.37 0.24 -8.34
C GLY A 59 -23.10 0.95 -7.89
N ARG A 60 -22.32 1.36 -8.88
CA ARG A 60 -21.06 2.08 -8.72
C ARG A 60 -21.09 3.34 -9.57
N GLY A 61 -20.48 4.41 -9.07
CA GLY A 61 -20.32 5.67 -9.79
C GLY A 61 -21.65 6.31 -10.17
N SER A 62 -22.36 6.94 -9.23
CA SER A 62 -23.66 7.58 -9.53
C SER A 62 -23.59 8.60 -10.65
N VAL A 63 -22.50 9.36 -10.76
CA VAL A 63 -22.33 10.38 -11.79
C VAL A 63 -21.42 9.87 -12.90
N ILE A 64 -20.28 9.31 -12.50
CA ILE A 64 -19.23 8.86 -13.40
C ILE A 64 -18.93 7.40 -13.09
N TYR A 65 -19.17 6.55 -14.08
CA TYR A 65 -18.82 5.14 -14.04
C TYR A 65 -18.03 4.79 -15.29
N ILE A 66 -16.81 4.34 -15.08
CA ILE A 66 -15.91 3.86 -16.12
C ILE A 66 -15.43 2.48 -15.66
N GLY A 67 -16.17 1.44 -16.01
CA GLY A 67 -15.74 0.06 -15.82
C GLY A 67 -15.21 -0.53 -17.13
N GLY A 68 -14.56 -1.68 -17.03
CA GLY A 68 -14.06 -2.42 -18.18
C GLY A 68 -12.54 -2.57 -18.19
N LYS A 69 -12.09 -3.81 -18.36
CA LYS A 69 -10.69 -4.27 -18.25
C LYS A 69 -9.73 -3.78 -19.35
N TYR A 70 -10.13 -2.84 -20.22
CA TYR A 70 -9.37 -2.55 -21.46
C TYR A 70 -9.48 -1.10 -21.94
N LEU A 71 -9.91 -0.17 -21.09
CA LEU A 71 -10.01 1.23 -21.48
C LEU A 71 -8.68 1.93 -21.19
N ASN A 72 -7.90 2.17 -22.25
CA ASN A 72 -6.80 3.15 -22.26
C ASN A 72 -7.34 4.60 -22.30
N THR A 73 -8.50 4.83 -21.69
CA THR A 73 -9.17 6.12 -21.68
C THR A 73 -8.35 7.11 -20.86
N LYS A 74 -7.81 8.11 -21.55
CA LYS A 74 -7.10 9.21 -20.90
C LYS A 74 -8.11 10.14 -20.27
N MET A 75 -7.87 10.50 -19.01
CA MET A 75 -8.80 11.29 -18.23
C MET A 75 -8.08 12.48 -17.58
N GLN A 76 -8.72 13.64 -17.67
CA GLN A 76 -8.34 14.84 -16.95
C GLN A 76 -9.58 15.34 -16.22
N LEU A 77 -9.54 15.34 -14.89
CA LEU A 77 -10.66 15.70 -14.03
C LEU A 77 -10.18 16.82 -13.10
N ASN A 78 -10.68 18.03 -13.28
CA ASN A 78 -10.24 19.20 -12.52
C ASN A 78 -11.46 19.92 -11.94
N ASP A 79 -11.39 20.35 -10.67
CA ASP A 79 -12.43 21.18 -10.05
C ASP A 79 -13.86 20.63 -10.21
N LEU A 80 -14.04 19.34 -9.91
CA LEU A 80 -15.36 18.71 -9.91
C LEU A 80 -15.96 18.73 -8.51
N LEU A 81 -17.19 19.22 -8.39
CA LEU A 81 -17.93 19.25 -7.13
C LEU A 81 -19.12 18.32 -7.17
N PHE A 82 -19.27 17.45 -6.17
CA PHE A 82 -20.37 16.51 -6.04
C PHE A 82 -21.16 16.79 -4.75
N SER A 83 -22.45 17.08 -4.87
CA SER A 83 -23.35 17.33 -3.73
C SER A 83 -24.61 16.48 -3.84
N GLU A 84 -24.93 15.72 -2.79
CA GLU A 84 -26.15 14.90 -2.72
C GLU A 84 -26.29 13.90 -3.89
N CYS A 85 -25.19 13.50 -4.53
CA CYS A 85 -25.20 12.50 -5.60
C CYS A 85 -25.12 11.08 -5.01
N LYS A 86 -25.96 10.16 -5.48
CA LYS A 86 -26.08 8.81 -4.90
C LYS A 86 -26.39 7.76 -5.95
N ILE A 87 -25.90 6.54 -5.75
CA ILE A 87 -26.34 5.38 -6.52
C ILE A 87 -26.88 4.33 -5.55
N ASP A 88 -28.09 3.89 -5.84
CA ASP A 88 -28.93 3.12 -4.93
C ASP A 88 -29.09 3.86 -3.60
N ASN A 89 -28.38 3.43 -2.57
CA ASN A 89 -28.36 4.04 -1.24
C ASN A 89 -26.95 4.49 -0.81
N SER A 90 -25.98 4.47 -1.72
CA SER A 90 -24.58 4.80 -1.43
C SER A 90 -24.19 6.16 -2.00
N GLU A 91 -23.27 6.85 -1.33
CA GLU A 91 -22.64 8.08 -1.84
C GLU A 91 -21.51 7.78 -2.83
N ASN A 92 -21.52 6.63 -3.50
CA ASN A 92 -20.55 6.32 -4.53
C ASN A 92 -20.85 7.22 -5.75
N VAL A 93 -20.03 8.25 -5.98
CA VAL A 93 -20.23 9.24 -7.05
C VAL A 93 -19.37 8.99 -8.27
N MET A 94 -18.20 8.40 -8.06
CA MET A 94 -17.25 8.10 -9.11
C MET A 94 -16.66 6.71 -8.89
N TYR A 95 -16.68 5.92 -9.95
CA TYR A 95 -16.00 4.63 -10.00
C TYR A 95 -15.19 4.51 -11.28
N ILE A 96 -13.94 4.08 -11.13
CA ILE A 96 -12.98 3.95 -12.24
C ILE A 96 -12.29 2.59 -12.15
N SER A 97 -12.40 1.77 -13.18
CA SER A 97 -11.66 0.52 -13.33
C SER A 97 -10.66 0.62 -14.48
N THR A 98 -9.41 0.25 -14.25
CA THR A 98 -8.35 0.23 -15.28
C THR A 98 -7.35 -0.89 -15.01
N ASP A 99 -6.50 -1.24 -15.98
CA ASP A 99 -5.40 -2.20 -15.77
C ASP A 99 -4.31 -1.67 -14.82
N SER A 100 -4.12 -0.34 -14.79
CA SER A 100 -3.20 0.30 -13.85
C SER A 100 -3.66 1.71 -13.53
N LEU A 101 -4.29 1.89 -12.36
CA LEU A 101 -4.86 3.18 -11.96
C LEU A 101 -3.79 4.29 -11.99
N LYS A 102 -2.59 4.03 -11.45
CA LYS A 102 -1.53 5.04 -11.44
C LYS A 102 -1.02 5.41 -12.84
N GLN A 103 -0.88 4.45 -13.75
CA GLN A 103 -0.43 4.74 -15.12
C GLN A 103 -1.50 5.47 -15.94
N SER A 104 -2.78 5.18 -15.69
CA SER A 104 -3.89 5.90 -16.31
C SER A 104 -4.00 7.36 -15.83
N PHE A 105 -3.38 7.69 -14.68
CA PHE A 105 -3.48 9.00 -14.03
C PHE A 105 -2.12 9.57 -13.56
N PRO A 106 -1.18 9.85 -14.48
CA PRO A 106 0.15 10.34 -14.09
C PRO A 106 0.13 11.74 -13.46
N ASN A 107 -0.94 12.52 -13.66
CA ASN A 107 -1.11 13.90 -13.16
C ASN A 107 -2.29 14.02 -12.18
N ALA A 108 -2.47 13.04 -11.29
CA ALA A 108 -3.63 12.98 -10.40
C ALA A 108 -3.71 14.10 -9.35
N VAL A 109 -2.67 14.92 -9.16
CA VAL A 109 -2.67 16.07 -8.24
C VAL A 109 -3.82 17.06 -8.47
N ASN A 110 -4.42 17.06 -9.66
CA ASN A 110 -5.54 17.93 -9.98
C ASN A 110 -6.91 17.26 -9.78
N PHE A 111 -6.94 16.02 -9.30
CA PHE A 111 -8.18 15.26 -9.18
C PHE A 111 -8.98 15.66 -7.94
N PRO A 112 -10.31 15.74 -8.06
CA PRO A 112 -11.19 16.22 -6.99
C PRO A 112 -11.10 15.39 -5.71
N PHE A 113 -10.67 14.13 -5.81
CA PHE A 113 -10.64 13.17 -4.70
C PHE A 113 -9.28 13.08 -4.00
N VAL A 114 -8.19 13.57 -4.58
CA VAL A 114 -6.85 13.41 -3.98
C VAL A 114 -6.74 14.08 -2.61
N ASN A 115 -7.50 15.16 -2.40
CA ASN A 115 -7.51 15.90 -1.15
C ASN A 115 -8.69 15.53 -0.21
N ASP A 116 -9.60 14.66 -0.62
CA ASP A 116 -10.77 14.27 0.19
C ASP A 116 -10.51 12.94 0.92
N THR A 117 -9.70 12.99 1.98
CA THR A 117 -9.30 11.78 2.72
C THR A 117 -10.43 11.15 3.53
N ASN A 118 -11.56 11.85 3.63
CA ASN A 118 -12.76 11.37 4.31
C ASN A 118 -13.81 10.85 3.32
N SER A 119 -13.49 10.82 2.03
CA SER A 119 -14.42 10.39 0.99
C SER A 119 -14.86 8.93 1.14
N ARG A 120 -14.10 8.11 1.87
CA ARG A 120 -14.31 6.65 1.91
C ARG A 120 -14.43 6.13 0.46
N MET A 121 -15.44 5.31 0.16
CA MET A 121 -15.74 4.78 -1.18
C MET A 121 -16.55 5.74 -2.08
N LYS A 122 -16.70 7.03 -1.72
CA LYS A 122 -17.34 8.03 -2.58
C LYS A 122 -16.65 8.13 -3.94
N TYR A 123 -15.31 8.06 -3.93
CA TYR A 123 -14.48 7.94 -5.12
C TYR A 123 -13.70 6.63 -5.02
N ALA A 124 -14.06 5.65 -5.83
CA ALA A 124 -13.51 4.31 -5.78
C ALA A 124 -12.81 3.96 -7.11
N GLY A 125 -11.73 3.21 -6.99
CA GLY A 125 -10.96 2.69 -8.10
C GLY A 125 -10.89 1.17 -8.03
N PHE A 126 -10.76 0.52 -9.17
CA PHE A 126 -10.38 -0.88 -9.24
C PHE A 126 -9.18 -1.05 -10.16
N ASP A 127 -8.18 -1.74 -9.65
CA ASP A 127 -7.01 -2.24 -10.37
C ASP A 127 -6.97 -3.75 -10.13
N TYR A 128 -6.77 -4.56 -11.18
CA TYR A 128 -6.76 -6.03 -11.06
C TYR A 128 -5.78 -6.52 -9.98
N ILE A 129 -4.75 -5.73 -9.71
CA ILE A 129 -3.73 -6.00 -8.71
C ILE A 129 -4.13 -5.52 -7.30
N LEU A 130 -4.83 -4.40 -7.18
CA LEU A 130 -5.14 -3.75 -5.88
C LEU A 130 -6.56 -4.04 -5.38
N GLN A 131 -7.39 -4.71 -6.20
CA GLN A 131 -8.82 -4.81 -5.96
C GLN A 131 -9.47 -3.42 -5.86
N GLU A 132 -10.66 -3.31 -5.27
CA GLU A 132 -11.38 -2.04 -5.10
C GLU A 132 -10.73 -1.21 -3.98
N ILE A 133 -10.29 0.01 -4.28
CA ILE A 133 -9.60 0.91 -3.35
C ILE A 133 -10.22 2.32 -3.37
N PRO A 134 -10.35 3.01 -2.22
CA PRO A 134 -10.63 4.44 -2.21
C PRO A 134 -9.54 5.20 -2.98
N LEU A 135 -9.92 6.00 -3.98
CA LEU A 135 -8.95 6.63 -4.88
C LEU A 135 -7.97 7.55 -4.15
N TYR A 136 -8.41 8.28 -3.11
CA TYR A 136 -7.53 9.18 -2.34
C TYR A 136 -6.31 8.44 -1.74
N GLN A 137 -6.42 7.13 -1.47
CA GLN A 137 -5.33 6.37 -0.88
C GLN A 137 -4.13 6.30 -1.82
N LEU A 138 -4.34 6.15 -3.13
CA LEU A 138 -3.25 5.93 -4.11
C LEU A 138 -2.19 7.04 -4.16
N TRP A 139 -2.55 8.27 -3.74
CA TRP A 139 -1.69 9.45 -3.80
C TRP A 139 -1.35 10.05 -2.44
N LYS A 140 -1.88 9.50 -1.35
CA LYS A 140 -1.54 9.93 0.00
C LYS A 140 -0.66 8.90 0.67
N LYS A 141 0.43 9.38 1.28
CA LYS A 141 1.26 8.51 2.13
C LYS A 141 0.42 7.98 3.29
N TYR A 142 0.38 6.67 3.44
CA TYR A 142 -0.22 6.01 4.59
C TYR A 142 0.75 6.11 5.77
N GLU A 143 0.24 6.52 6.93
CA GLU A 143 1.03 6.59 8.16
C GLU A 143 0.22 6.06 9.35
N SER A 144 0.83 5.16 10.12
CA SER A 144 0.18 4.49 11.26
C SER A 144 1.20 4.13 12.34
N ASP A 145 0.71 3.87 13.56
CA ASP A 145 1.53 3.30 14.64
C ASP A 145 1.81 1.80 14.41
N SER A 146 1.00 1.16 13.57
CA SER A 146 1.13 -0.24 13.17
C SER A 146 1.03 -0.35 11.64
N VAL A 147 2.05 -0.96 11.03
CA VAL A 147 2.12 -1.19 9.59
C VAL A 147 2.31 -2.67 9.27
N TYR A 148 1.93 -3.07 8.06
CA TYR A 148 2.03 -4.43 7.55
C TYR A 148 3.03 -4.50 6.38
N VAL A 149 3.81 -5.57 6.32
CA VAL A 149 4.86 -5.76 5.31
C VAL A 149 4.92 -7.22 4.85
N GLY A 150 5.29 -7.46 3.60
CA GLY A 150 5.19 -8.78 2.96
C GLY A 150 3.75 -9.10 2.57
N PRO A 151 3.49 -10.24 1.91
CA PRO A 151 4.48 -11.24 1.50
C PRO A 151 5.18 -10.84 0.19
N ILE A 152 6.40 -11.36 -0.06
CA ILE A 152 7.10 -11.23 -1.35
C ILE A 152 6.41 -12.05 -2.45
N HIS A 153 5.77 -13.15 -2.07
CA HIS A 153 5.04 -14.05 -2.97
C HIS A 153 3.69 -14.38 -2.33
N SER A 154 2.62 -14.40 -3.12
CA SER A 154 1.29 -14.79 -2.65
C SER A 154 0.54 -15.44 -3.80
N ASP A 155 -0.09 -16.59 -3.53
CA ASP A 155 -0.92 -17.33 -4.49
C ASP A 155 -2.11 -16.51 -4.99
N LEU A 156 -2.59 -15.56 -4.18
CA LEU A 156 -3.76 -14.72 -4.47
C LEU A 156 -3.40 -13.33 -5.03
N GLY A 157 -2.14 -13.08 -5.40
CA GLY A 157 -1.71 -11.78 -5.94
C GLY A 157 -1.58 -10.65 -4.92
N ASN A 158 -1.87 -10.90 -3.64
CA ASN A 158 -1.65 -9.99 -2.51
C ASN A 158 -0.17 -9.90 -2.12
N VAL A 159 0.68 -9.59 -3.08
CA VAL A 159 2.11 -9.33 -2.86
C VAL A 159 2.27 -7.90 -2.35
N GLY A 160 3.14 -7.70 -1.36
CA GLY A 160 3.46 -6.38 -0.84
C GLY A 160 4.02 -5.45 -1.90
N ARG A 161 3.81 -4.13 -1.75
CA ARG A 161 4.27 -3.12 -2.72
C ARG A 161 4.82 -1.90 -2.01
N ASN A 162 5.98 -1.41 -2.44
CA ASN A 162 6.54 -0.17 -1.92
C ASN A 162 5.89 1.03 -2.63
N GLU A 163 4.67 1.32 -2.21
CA GLU A 163 3.84 2.40 -2.73
C GLU A 163 3.42 3.32 -1.59
N LEU A 164 3.12 4.59 -1.88
CA LEU A 164 2.70 5.56 -0.85
C LEU A 164 1.55 5.07 0.04
N PHE A 165 0.64 4.26 -0.48
CA PHE A 165 -0.53 3.75 0.26
C PHE A 165 -0.28 2.45 1.02
N CYS A 166 0.93 1.89 0.94
CA CYS A 166 1.24 0.62 1.58
C CYS A 166 1.37 0.76 3.10
N GLY A 167 1.35 -0.38 3.79
CA GLY A 167 1.44 -0.48 5.25
C GLY A 167 0.10 -0.84 5.90
N GLN A 168 -0.97 -0.97 5.10
CA GLN A 168 -2.28 -1.45 5.57
C GLN A 168 -2.32 -2.98 5.50
N ILE A 169 -3.20 -3.62 6.27
CA ILE A 169 -3.35 -5.08 6.26
C ILE A 169 -3.67 -5.64 4.86
N ASN A 170 -4.53 -4.96 4.10
CA ASN A 170 -4.91 -5.35 2.74
C ASN A 170 -3.92 -4.82 1.68
N TYR A 171 -3.04 -3.90 2.06
CA TYR A 171 -2.06 -3.26 1.17
C TYR A 171 -0.70 -3.18 1.88
N PRO A 172 -0.06 -4.31 2.17
CA PRO A 172 1.18 -4.31 2.91
C PRO A 172 2.32 -3.75 2.05
N CYS A 173 3.34 -3.20 2.70
CA CYS A 173 4.57 -2.79 2.02
C CYS A 173 5.37 -4.02 1.57
N LEU A 174 6.26 -3.88 0.58
CA LEU A 174 7.10 -5.00 0.17
C LEU A 174 8.31 -5.16 1.08
N THR A 175 8.95 -4.05 1.46
CA THR A 175 10.22 -4.06 2.19
C THR A 175 10.07 -3.50 3.60
N LEU A 176 10.86 -4.04 4.52
CA LEU A 176 10.85 -3.64 5.93
C LEU A 176 11.29 -2.18 6.11
N ASP A 177 12.37 -1.78 5.44
CA ASP A 177 12.89 -0.41 5.43
C ASP A 177 11.87 0.60 4.91
N TYR A 178 11.16 0.28 3.83
CA TYR A 178 10.12 1.18 3.30
C TYR A 178 8.91 1.25 4.24
N SER A 179 8.53 0.14 4.87
CA SER A 179 7.45 0.15 5.87
C SER A 179 7.79 0.99 7.11
N TYR A 180 9.07 1.06 7.48
CA TYR A 180 9.52 1.88 8.60
C TYR A 180 9.26 3.37 8.36
N ASP A 181 9.40 3.83 7.11
CA ASP A 181 9.08 5.22 6.74
C ASP A 181 7.58 5.53 6.83
N HIS A 182 6.71 4.51 6.89
CA HIS A 182 5.25 4.66 7.05
C HIS A 182 4.81 4.61 8.53
N LEU A 183 5.75 4.44 9.46
CA LEU A 183 5.45 4.55 10.88
C LEU A 183 5.35 6.03 11.28
N LYS A 184 4.39 6.35 12.14
CA LYS A 184 4.38 7.65 12.82
C LYS A 184 5.65 7.81 13.67
N THR A 185 6.09 9.05 13.84
CA THR A 185 7.37 9.37 14.50
C THR A 185 7.34 9.25 16.03
N ASN A 186 6.16 9.17 16.65
CA ASN A 186 6.01 9.17 18.10
C ASN A 186 5.34 7.89 18.61
N GLY A 187 5.71 7.45 19.82
CA GLY A 187 5.09 6.31 20.50
C GLY A 187 5.73 4.96 20.20
N ILE A 188 5.02 3.89 20.57
CA ILE A 188 5.41 2.50 20.29
C ILE A 188 4.95 2.16 18.89
N ARG A 189 5.87 1.67 18.07
CA ARG A 189 5.66 1.43 16.65
C ARG A 189 5.75 -0.06 16.36
N ASN A 190 4.86 -0.58 15.51
CA ASN A 190 4.78 -2.01 15.21
C ASN A 190 4.88 -2.24 13.70
N ILE A 191 5.74 -3.16 13.30
CA ILE A 191 5.76 -3.72 11.94
C ILE A 191 5.35 -5.19 12.03
N ASN A 192 4.25 -5.53 11.36
CA ASN A 192 3.71 -6.88 11.30
C ASN A 192 4.09 -7.50 9.95
N ILE A 193 4.84 -8.60 9.98
CA ILE A 193 5.32 -9.26 8.77
C ILE A 193 4.36 -10.38 8.39
N ILE A 194 3.82 -10.29 7.19
CA ILE A 194 2.99 -11.31 6.55
C ILE A 194 3.93 -12.26 5.81
N GLU A 195 4.18 -13.42 6.44
CA GLU A 195 4.98 -14.55 5.94
C GLU A 195 6.44 -14.20 5.68
N THR A 196 6.72 -13.50 4.58
CA THR A 196 8.08 -13.20 4.12
C THR A 196 8.19 -11.76 3.63
N THR A 197 9.19 -11.03 4.09
CA THR A 197 9.57 -9.71 3.56
C THR A 197 11.06 -9.67 3.24
N GLN A 198 11.49 -8.58 2.63
CA GLN A 198 12.90 -8.29 2.37
C GLN A 198 13.28 -6.98 3.06
N ILE A 199 14.55 -6.87 3.45
CA ILE A 199 15.13 -5.62 3.92
C ILE A 199 16.25 -5.22 2.97
N ASN A 200 16.09 -4.02 2.41
CA ASN A 200 16.94 -3.49 1.36
C ASN A 200 17.85 -2.39 1.87
N PHE A 201 17.59 -1.80 3.03
CA PHE A 201 18.39 -0.72 3.62
C PHE A 201 18.43 -0.84 5.15
N PRO A 202 19.53 -0.41 5.81
CA PRO A 202 19.59 -0.35 7.26
C PRO A 202 18.51 0.55 7.87
N ILE A 203 18.01 0.19 9.04
CA ILE A 203 17.00 0.95 9.80
C ILE A 203 17.66 1.58 11.03
N ILE A 204 17.50 2.90 11.17
CA ILE A 204 17.89 3.63 12.39
C ILE A 204 16.66 3.78 13.28
N VAL A 205 16.63 3.03 14.38
CA VAL A 205 15.54 3.03 15.35
C VAL A 205 15.68 4.25 16.27
N GLN A 206 14.82 5.25 16.04
CA GLN A 206 14.78 6.53 16.76
C GLN A 206 13.67 6.62 17.81
N ALA A 207 12.84 5.59 17.93
CA ALA A 207 11.80 5.41 18.93
C ALA A 207 11.49 3.91 19.06
N SER A 208 10.79 3.51 20.11
CA SER A 208 10.48 2.09 20.34
C SER A 208 9.82 1.42 19.14
N LEU A 209 10.37 0.27 18.73
CA LEU A 209 9.95 -0.49 17.56
C LEU A 209 9.81 -1.97 17.92
N THR A 210 8.64 -2.53 17.62
CA THR A 210 8.41 -3.97 17.60
C THR A 210 8.30 -4.43 16.15
N VAL A 211 9.11 -5.41 15.78
CA VAL A 211 8.96 -6.15 14.52
C VAL A 211 8.50 -7.55 14.87
N GLN A 212 7.36 -7.96 14.34
CA GLN A 212 6.74 -9.22 14.71
C GLN A 212 6.08 -9.93 13.53
N LYS A 213 5.96 -11.25 13.64
CA LYS A 213 5.12 -12.03 12.73
C LYS A 213 3.65 -11.59 12.88
N ASP A 214 2.94 -11.50 11.77
CA ASP A 214 1.49 -11.35 11.81
C ASP A 214 0.80 -12.63 12.29
N GLU A 215 -0.21 -12.48 13.16
CA GLU A 215 -0.91 -13.61 13.79
C GLU A 215 -1.72 -14.46 12.79
N SER A 216 -2.09 -13.90 11.63
CA SER A 216 -2.86 -14.64 10.62
C SER A 216 -2.04 -15.67 9.84
N THR A 217 -0.71 -15.63 9.97
CA THR A 217 0.21 -16.50 9.23
C THR A 217 0.45 -17.83 9.95
N LYS A 218 0.55 -18.93 9.20
CA LYS A 218 0.65 -20.29 9.74
C LYS A 218 2.03 -20.64 10.29
N ASP A 219 3.08 -20.02 9.73
CA ASP A 219 4.46 -20.33 10.13
C ASP A 219 4.73 -19.88 11.56
N THR A 220 5.68 -20.56 12.20
CA THR A 220 6.12 -20.21 13.57
C THR A 220 6.96 -18.94 13.60
N ARG A 221 7.53 -18.53 12.46
CA ARG A 221 8.28 -17.27 12.30
C ARG A 221 7.97 -16.63 10.96
N ALA A 222 7.94 -15.30 10.94
CA ALA A 222 8.04 -14.53 9.70
C ALA A 222 9.50 -14.44 9.24
N GLN A 223 9.72 -14.50 7.94
CA GLN A 223 11.06 -14.43 7.35
C GLN A 223 11.39 -13.00 6.88
N ILE A 224 12.58 -12.54 7.23
CA ILE A 224 13.18 -11.29 6.72
C ILE A 224 14.39 -11.66 5.87
N MET A 225 14.25 -11.53 4.57
CA MET A 225 15.32 -11.78 3.59
C MET A 225 16.26 -10.58 3.52
N ILE A 226 17.54 -10.81 3.82
CA ILE A 226 18.60 -9.81 3.65
C ILE A 226 19.04 -9.86 2.19
N ILE A 227 18.72 -8.82 1.42
CA ILE A 227 19.12 -8.76 0.01
C ILE A 227 20.54 -8.23 -0.09
N ASN A 228 21.39 -9.05 -0.71
CA ASN A 228 22.85 -8.88 -0.79
C ASN A 228 23.27 -7.73 -1.73
N LYS A 229 22.94 -6.50 -1.37
CA LYS A 229 23.53 -5.29 -1.98
C LYS A 229 24.60 -4.63 -1.09
N PHE A 230 24.93 -5.22 0.06
CA PHE A 230 25.71 -4.58 1.12
C PHE A 230 27.15 -5.07 1.31
N SER A 231 27.70 -5.85 0.40
CA SER A 231 29.11 -6.21 0.46
C SER A 231 30.02 -5.03 0.07
N PRO A 232 30.93 -4.53 0.95
CA PRO A 232 30.98 -4.66 2.41
C PRO A 232 30.86 -3.27 3.05
N ILE A 233 29.67 -2.89 3.50
CA ILE A 233 29.52 -1.70 4.34
C ILE A 233 29.43 -2.17 5.80
N PRO A 234 30.26 -1.65 6.73
CA PRO A 234 30.26 -2.03 8.13
C PRO A 234 29.09 -1.40 8.92
N ILE A 235 27.92 -1.27 8.29
CA ILE A 235 26.73 -0.69 8.94
C ILE A 235 25.83 -1.85 9.39
N SER A 236 25.42 -1.79 10.65
CA SER A 236 24.46 -2.72 11.22
C SER A 236 23.11 -2.65 10.50
N LEU A 237 22.44 -3.78 10.29
CA LEU A 237 21.10 -3.78 9.68
C LEU A 237 20.09 -2.96 10.50
N PHE A 238 20.17 -3.03 11.82
CA PHE A 238 19.47 -2.12 12.73
C PHE A 238 20.47 -1.35 13.58
N THR A 239 20.27 -0.04 13.72
CA THR A 239 20.95 0.78 14.73
C THR A 239 19.93 1.34 15.71
N VAL A 240 19.96 0.88 16.97
CA VAL A 240 19.08 1.37 18.03
C VAL A 240 19.71 2.58 18.72
N GLN A 241 19.24 3.77 18.36
CA GLN A 241 19.72 5.02 18.94
C GLN A 241 18.87 5.47 20.13
N GLN A 242 17.56 5.22 20.08
CA GLN A 242 16.60 5.59 21.12
C GLN A 242 15.47 4.56 21.23
N GLY A 243 14.87 4.45 22.42
CA GLY A 243 13.83 3.47 22.70
C GLY A 243 14.36 2.03 22.75
N PHE A 244 13.50 1.08 22.41
CA PHE A 244 13.82 -0.35 22.33
C PHE A 244 13.53 -0.93 20.95
N LEU A 245 14.16 -2.05 20.63
CA LEU A 245 13.86 -2.93 19.51
C LEU A 245 13.44 -4.31 20.04
N THR A 246 12.23 -4.71 19.71
CA THR A 246 11.71 -6.05 20.00
C THR A 246 11.53 -6.81 18.70
N LEU A 247 12.09 -8.03 18.61
CA LEU A 247 11.84 -8.96 17.51
C LEU A 247 11.10 -10.19 18.04
N ASN A 248 9.86 -10.40 17.56
CA ASN A 248 9.00 -11.50 17.99
C ASN A 248 8.66 -12.42 16.83
N ASP A 249 8.99 -13.71 16.96
CA ASP A 249 8.71 -14.74 15.94
C ASP A 249 9.33 -14.39 14.58
N ILE A 250 10.60 -13.99 14.58
CA ILE A 250 11.32 -13.53 13.38
C ILE A 250 12.47 -14.46 13.03
N GLU A 251 12.61 -14.78 11.75
CA GLU A 251 13.78 -15.44 11.17
C GLU A 251 14.45 -14.54 10.13
N PHE A 252 15.72 -14.18 10.33
CA PHE A 252 16.50 -13.54 9.27
C PHE A 252 17.10 -14.60 8.36
N THR A 253 17.00 -14.42 7.05
CA THR A 253 17.65 -15.28 6.07
C THR A 253 18.60 -14.46 5.20
N SER A 254 19.86 -14.86 5.13
CA SER A 254 20.85 -14.30 4.21
C SER A 254 21.22 -15.31 3.12
N PHE A 255 21.10 -14.90 1.85
CA PHE A 255 21.57 -15.68 0.69
C PHE A 255 23.03 -15.40 0.33
N ALA A 256 23.70 -14.61 1.14
CA ALA A 256 25.09 -14.27 1.00
C ALA A 256 25.86 -14.52 2.28
N ASP A 257 27.18 -14.52 2.15
CA ASP A 257 28.07 -14.54 3.29
C ASP A 257 27.86 -13.27 4.14
N PHE A 258 27.18 -13.44 5.28
CA PHE A 258 26.92 -12.38 6.26
C PHE A 258 27.87 -12.46 7.45
N ARG A 259 28.92 -13.30 7.38
CA ARG A 259 29.87 -13.48 8.48
C ARG A 259 30.57 -12.17 8.82
N ASN A 260 30.84 -11.96 10.10
CA ASN A 260 31.51 -10.77 10.63
C ASN A 260 30.75 -9.46 10.38
N ASN A 261 29.47 -9.52 10.02
CA ASN A 261 28.62 -8.35 9.93
C ASN A 261 27.81 -8.18 11.22
N ILE A 262 27.48 -6.92 11.51
CA ILE A 262 26.65 -6.57 12.66
C ILE A 262 25.20 -6.66 12.20
N LEU A 263 24.38 -7.50 12.83
CA LEU A 263 22.94 -7.51 12.57
C LEU A 263 22.30 -6.31 13.27
N ILE A 264 22.62 -6.10 14.54
CA ILE A 264 22.04 -5.04 15.37
C ILE A 264 23.15 -4.35 16.15
N HIS A 265 23.23 -3.03 16.02
CA HIS A 265 24.03 -2.19 16.90
C HIS A 265 23.10 -1.44 17.87
N TYR A 266 23.45 -1.42 19.15
CA TYR A 266 22.62 -0.82 20.18
C TYR A 266 23.47 -0.06 21.19
N THR A 267 22.83 0.74 22.05
CA THR A 267 23.51 1.54 23.08
C THR A 267 23.46 0.91 24.47
N SER A 268 22.44 0.10 24.76
CA SER A 268 22.26 -0.67 26.01
C SER A 268 21.49 -1.97 25.74
N SER A 269 21.81 -3.05 26.45
CA SER A 269 21.14 -4.35 26.30
C SER A 269 19.65 -4.32 26.67
N ASP A 270 19.26 -3.42 27.58
CA ASP A 270 17.85 -3.21 27.96
C ASP A 270 17.00 -2.69 26.79
N ASN A 271 17.63 -2.23 25.72
CA ASN A 271 16.97 -1.75 24.52
C ASN A 271 16.66 -2.88 23.53
N LEU A 272 16.98 -4.15 23.83
CA LEU A 272 16.75 -5.27 22.93
C LEU A 272 15.92 -6.38 23.58
N THR A 273 14.99 -6.93 22.82
CA THR A 273 14.24 -8.12 23.23
C THR A 273 14.07 -9.06 22.04
N PHE A 274 14.42 -10.33 22.22
CA PHE A 274 14.26 -11.39 21.22
C PHE A 274 13.34 -12.47 21.77
N ASN A 275 12.21 -12.70 21.10
CA ASN A 275 11.30 -13.80 21.42
C ASN A 275 11.16 -14.68 20.20
N ASN A 276 11.51 -15.96 20.33
CA ASN A 276 11.46 -16.94 19.23
C ASN A 276 12.18 -16.44 17.94
N PHE A 277 13.37 -15.88 18.11
CA PHE A 277 14.22 -15.34 17.05
C PHE A 277 15.13 -16.41 16.43
N ALA A 278 15.38 -16.34 15.13
CA ALA A 278 16.36 -17.17 14.43
C ALA A 278 17.13 -16.39 13.36
N PHE A 279 18.31 -16.90 13.01
CA PHE A 279 19.10 -16.44 11.86
C PHE A 279 19.56 -17.64 11.03
N LYS A 280 19.41 -17.54 9.71
CA LYS A 280 19.78 -18.58 8.73
C LYS A 280 20.68 -18.01 7.64
N GLY A 281 21.92 -18.51 7.57
CA GLY A 281 22.89 -18.13 6.53
C GLY A 281 23.07 -19.23 5.47
N VAL A 282 23.81 -18.91 4.40
CA VAL A 282 24.26 -19.92 3.42
C VAL A 282 25.28 -20.86 4.07
N GLY A 283 24.94 -22.14 4.18
CA GLY A 283 25.88 -23.21 4.58
C GLY A 283 26.08 -23.41 6.08
N TYR A 284 25.42 -22.64 6.95
CA TYR A 284 25.60 -22.70 8.41
C TYR A 284 24.29 -22.43 9.17
N LEU A 285 24.07 -23.18 10.25
CA LEU A 285 23.19 -22.76 11.35
C LEU A 285 24.05 -21.88 12.26
N LEU A 286 23.67 -20.62 12.42
CA LEU A 286 24.45 -19.64 13.19
C LEU A 286 23.67 -19.27 14.43
N ASP A 287 24.28 -19.43 15.60
CA ASP A 287 23.74 -18.86 16.83
C ASP A 287 24.00 -17.35 16.84
N ALA A 288 22.96 -16.56 17.09
CA ALA A 288 23.14 -15.13 17.32
C ALA A 288 23.69 -14.93 18.74
N GLU A 289 25.00 -14.71 18.84
CA GLU A 289 25.63 -14.36 20.10
C GLU A 289 25.43 -12.86 20.42
N LEU A 290 24.93 -12.58 21.62
CA LEU A 290 24.97 -11.24 22.21
C LEU A 290 26.43 -10.93 22.59
N ASP A 291 27.11 -10.09 21.80
CA ASP A 291 28.45 -9.63 22.17
C ASP A 291 28.35 -8.53 23.25
N THR A 292 29.20 -8.65 24.26
CA THR A 292 29.51 -7.70 25.34
C THR A 292 29.83 -6.26 24.89
N LYS A 293 29.92 -5.98 23.59
CA LYS A 293 30.23 -4.66 23.00
C LYS A 293 29.00 -3.96 22.40
N ASN A 294 27.82 -4.22 22.92
CA ASN A 294 26.55 -3.67 22.44
C ASN A 294 26.25 -3.95 20.96
N LYS A 295 26.56 -5.17 20.52
CA LYS A 295 26.33 -5.64 19.14
C LYS A 295 25.74 -7.03 19.15
N VAL A 296 24.84 -7.31 18.21
CA VAL A 296 24.49 -8.67 17.81
C VAL A 296 25.35 -8.99 16.60
N LEU A 297 26.35 -9.84 16.83
CA LEU A 297 27.25 -10.31 15.78
C LEU A 297 26.77 -11.64 15.26
N ILE A 298 26.83 -11.79 13.94
CA ILE A 298 26.65 -13.10 13.32
C ILE A 298 28.06 -13.68 13.11
N ASN A 299 28.49 -14.48 14.08
CA ASN A 299 29.78 -15.16 14.09
C ASN A 299 29.61 -16.63 13.71
N ASP A 300 30.65 -17.23 13.12
CA ASP A 300 30.72 -18.68 12.92
C ASP A 300 30.70 -19.37 14.29
N SER A 301 29.57 -19.94 14.70
CA SER A 301 29.53 -20.95 15.74
C SER A 301 30.01 -22.27 15.15
N ILE A 302 31.27 -22.63 15.40
CA ILE A 302 31.78 -24.00 15.21
C ILE A 302 31.15 -24.85 16.32
N PHE A 303 30.15 -25.66 16.01
CA PHE A 303 29.68 -26.69 16.96
C PHE A 303 30.72 -27.81 17.05
N TYR A 304 31.31 -27.97 18.24
CA TYR A 304 31.61 -29.30 18.78
C TYR A 304 30.53 -29.60 19.82
N GLY A 305 29.63 -30.52 19.50
CA GLY A 305 28.55 -30.99 20.38
C GLY A 305 27.65 -31.96 19.66
#